data_AF-A0A848U1G5-F1
#
_entry.id   AF-A0A848U1G5-F1
#
_cell.length_a   1.000
_cell.length_b   1.000
_cell.length_c   1.000
_cell.angle_alpha   90.00
_cell.angle_beta   90.00
_cell.angle_gamma   90.00
#
_symmetry.space_group_name_H-M   'P 1'
#
loop_
_entity.id
_entity.type
_entity.pdbx_description
1 polymer ?
#
loop_
_entity_poly.entity_id
_entity_poly.type
_entity_poly.pdbx_seq_one_letter_code
_entity_poly.pdbx_strand_id
1 'polypeptide(L)' 'MALDKSEDSTLHEYTARIEWTGNTGQGTFSYRAYQRTWDLQTPGKPVIHCSNDPLLGGDKALYN' A
#
# COMPACT_ATOMS: atom_id res chain seq x y z
N MET A 1 -8.65 -48.42 -12.49
CA MET A 1 -7.69 -47.36 -12.86
C MET A 1 -8.35 -46.04 -12.51
N ALA A 2 -8.17 -45.57 -11.28
CA ALA A 2 -8.74 -44.29 -10.84
C ALA A 2 -7.77 -43.19 -11.26
N LEU A 3 -8.26 -42.21 -12.01
CA LEU A 3 -7.52 -41.01 -12.34
C LEU A 3 -7.43 -40.17 -11.07
N ASP A 4 -6.23 -40.11 -10.51
CA ASP A 4 -5.84 -39.14 -9.50
C ASP A 4 -5.99 -37.74 -10.10
N LYS A 5 -6.99 -36.99 -9.66
CA LYS A 5 -7.11 -35.57 -9.99
C LYS A 5 -6.10 -34.85 -9.10
N SER A 6 -4.89 -34.67 -9.61
CA SER A 6 -3.99 -33.65 -9.08
C SER A 6 -4.71 -32.30 -9.22
N GLU A 7 -5.21 -31.78 -8.11
CA GLU A 7 -5.66 -30.40 -8.01
C GLU A 7 -4.43 -29.53 -8.29
N ASP A 8 -4.30 -29.09 -9.54
CA ASP A 8 -3.26 -28.14 -9.93
C ASP A 8 -3.61 -26.82 -9.23
N SER A 9 -3.00 -26.60 -8.05
CA SER A 9 -3.08 -25.32 -7.36
C SER A 9 -2.32 -24.31 -8.21
N THR A 10 -3.02 -23.77 -9.20
CA THR A 10 -2.50 -22.69 -10.02
C THR A 10 -2.05 -21.57 -9.08
N LEU A 11 -0.76 -21.26 -9.13
CA LEU A 11 -0.20 -20.20 -8.32
C LEU A 11 -0.81 -18.88 -8.79
N HIS A 12 -1.62 -18.27 -7.92
CA HIS A 12 -2.18 -16.95 -8.17
C HIS A 12 -1.26 -15.92 -7.55
N GLU A 13 -0.60 -15.12 -8.39
CA GLU A 13 0.26 -14.03 -7.96
C GLU A 13 -0.49 -12.71 -7.95
N TYR A 14 -0.27 -11.94 -6.89
CA TYR A 14 -0.83 -10.60 -6.73
C TYR A 14 0.29 -9.64 -6.36
N THR A 15 0.35 -8.50 -7.04
CA THR A 15 1.32 -7.45 -6.76
C THR A 15 0.61 -6.16 -6.38
N ALA A 16 1.13 -5.51 -5.34
CA ALA A 16 0.80 -4.14 -5.02
C ALA A 16 2.10 -3.36 -4.77
N ARG A 17 2.05 -2.06 -5.06
CA ARG A 17 3.13 -1.10 -4.82
C ARG A 17 2.65 -0.10 -3.77
N ILE A 18 3.50 0.15 -2.78
CA ILE A 18 3.32 1.23 -1.82
C ILE A 18 4.31 2.34 -2.22
N GLU A 19 3.79 3.54 -2.43
CA GLU A 19 4.58 4.72 -2.76
C GLU A 19 4.38 5.79 -1.70
N TRP A 20 5.46 6.23 -1.06
CA TRP A 20 5.38 7.34 -0.12
C TRP A 20 5.22 8.67 -0.89
N THR A 21 4.15 9.41 -0.56
CA THR A 21 3.81 10.68 -1.22
C THR A 21 3.98 11.87 -0.30
N GLY A 22 4.44 11.65 0.93
CA GLY A 22 4.49 12.68 1.97
C GLY A 22 5.69 13.62 1.94
N ASN A 23 6.50 13.60 0.88
CA ASN A 23 7.59 14.56 0.73
C ASN A 23 7.02 15.94 0.36
N THR A 24 7.16 16.89 1.28
CA THR A 24 6.72 18.29 1.10
C THR A 24 7.81 19.19 0.52
N GLY A 25 8.95 18.62 0.11
CA GLY A 25 10.11 19.34 -0.42
C GLY A 25 11.28 19.46 0.56
N GLN A 26 11.13 18.97 1.80
CA GLN A 26 12.20 18.93 2.81
C GLN A 26 12.69 17.50 3.09
N GLY A 27 12.20 16.51 2.35
CA GLY A 27 12.51 15.10 2.56
C GLY A 27 12.15 14.67 3.99
N THR A 28 13.05 13.93 4.61
CA THR A 28 12.88 13.38 5.97
C THR A 28 13.70 14.13 7.02
N PHE A 29 14.08 15.39 6.74
CA PHE A 29 15.01 16.18 7.56
C PHE A 29 14.61 16.29 9.05
N SER A 30 13.31 16.30 9.36
CA SER A 30 12.83 16.16 10.73
C SER A 30 11.49 15.43 10.77
N TYR A 31 11.09 14.94 11.94
CA TYR A 31 9.85 14.19 12.13
C TYR A 31 8.58 14.95 11.72
N ARG A 32 8.58 16.29 11.83
CA ARG A 32 7.43 17.13 11.45
C ARG A 32 7.56 17.70 10.02
N ALA A 33 8.67 17.47 9.34
CA ALA A 33 8.92 18.03 8.02
C ALA A 33 8.17 17.30 6.89
N TYR A 34 7.71 16.08 7.13
CA TYR A 34 7.01 15.27 6.13
C TYR A 34 5.59 14.91 6.56
N GLN A 35 4.76 14.66 5.56
CA GLN A 35 3.47 14.01 5.73
C GLN A 35 3.66 12.49 5.77
N ARG A 36 2.73 11.81 6.44
CA ARG A 36 2.69 10.34 6.49
C ARG A 36 1.68 9.82 5.47
N THR A 37 1.61 10.46 4.32
CA THR A 37 0.74 10.06 3.21
C THR A 37 1.47 9.09 2.30
N TRP A 38 0.74 8.14 1.78
CA TRP A 38 1.24 7.11 0.88
C TRP A 38 0.11 6.58 0.01
N ASP A 39 0.46 6.02 -1.14
CA ASP A 39 -0.48 5.45 -2.09
C ASP A 39 -0.31 3.94 -2.16
N LEU A 40 -1.42 3.21 -2.17
CA LEU A 40 -1.47 1.79 -2.53
C LEU A 40 -1.90 1.65 -3.98
N GLN A 41 -1.05 1.05 -4.79
CA GLN A 41 -1.23 0.90 -6.24
C GLN A 41 -1.23 -0.58 -6.62
N THR A 42 -2.28 -1.04 -7.28
CA THR A 42 -2.33 -2.37 -7.90
C THR A 42 -2.60 -2.18 -9.39
N PRO A 43 -1.86 -2.86 -10.29
CA PRO A 43 -2.08 -2.73 -11.74
C PRO A 43 -3.55 -2.93 -12.12
N GLY A 44 -4.10 -2.00 -12.90
CA GLY A 44 -5.49 -2.05 -13.38
C GLY A 44 -6.55 -1.68 -12.34
N LYS A 45 -6.18 -1.29 -11.12
CA LYS A 45 -7.12 -0.83 -10.07
C LYS A 45 -6.92 0.66 -9.78
N PRO A 46 -7.96 1.35 -9.26
CA PRO A 46 -7.79 2.70 -8.72
C PRO A 46 -6.72 2.74 -7.62
N VAL A 47 -6.01 3.85 -7.53
CA VAL A 47 -5.09 4.13 -6.43
C VAL A 47 -5.89 4.37 -5.16
N ILE A 48 -5.43 3.81 -4.04
CA ILE A 48 -5.99 4.09 -2.72
C ILE A 48 -5.03 5.05 -2.02
N HIS A 49 -5.53 6.24 -1.68
CA HIS A 49 -4.79 7.22 -0.90
C HIS A 49 -4.90 6.90 0.58
N CYS A 50 -3.75 6.81 1.23
CA CYS A 50 -3.63 6.37 2.61
C CYS A 50 -2.79 7.36 3.43
N SER A 51 -2.94 7.26 4.75
CA SER A 51 -2.06 7.89 5.72
C SER A 51 -1.86 6.99 6.93
N ASN A 52 -0.85 7.27 7.76
CA ASN A 52 -0.71 6.56 9.03
C ASN A 52 -1.89 6.84 9.99
N ASP A 53 -1.95 6.05 11.06
CA ASP A 53 -2.82 6.34 12.20
C ASP A 53 -2.68 7.82 12.67
N PRO A 54 -3.80 8.53 12.94
CA PRO A 54 -3.76 9.90 13.46
C PRO A 54 -2.95 10.08 14.74
N LEU A 55 -2.91 9.08 15.62
CA LEU A 55 -2.08 9.07 16.85
C LEU A 55 -0.59 9.11 16.53
N LEU A 56 -0.20 8.67 15.32
CA LEU A 56 1.16 8.70 14.82
C LEU A 56 1.38 9.83 13.80
N GLY A 57 0.48 10.82 13.74
CA GLY A 57 0.62 12.02 12.91
C GLY A 57 0.20 11.85 11.44
N GLY A 58 -0.69 10.90 11.15
CA GLY A 58 -1.34 10.80 9.84
C GLY A 58 -2.70 11.50 9.77
N ASP A 59 -3.32 11.43 8.59
CA ASP A 59 -4.60 12.09 8.30
C ASP A 59 -5.77 11.12 8.54
N LYS A 60 -6.65 11.49 9.48
CA LYS A 60 -7.86 10.72 9.83
C LYS A 60 -8.89 10.61 8.70
N ALA A 61 -8.77 11.41 7.65
CA ALA A 61 -9.65 11.35 6.49
C ALA A 61 -9.21 10.29 5.45
N LEU A 62 -8.02 9.70 5.62
CA LEU A 62 -7.44 8.71 4.73
C LEU A 62 -7.41 7.33 5.38
N TYR A 63 -7.33 6.28 4.55
CA TYR A 63 -7.15 4.89 5.02
C TYR A 63 -5.81 4.71 5.72
N ASN A 64 -5.74 3.88 6.77
CA ASN A 64 -4.53 3.57 7.53
C ASN A 64 -4.21 2.09 7.64
#